data_AF-A0A8T1Z0J1-F1
#
_entry.id   AF-A0A8T1Z0J1-F1
#
_cell.length_a   1.000
_cell.length_b   1.000
_cell.length_c   1.000
_cell.angle_alpha   90.00
_cell.angle_beta   90.00
_cell.angle_gamma   90.00
#
_symmetry.space_group_name_H-M   'P 1'
#
loop_
_entity.id
_entity.type
_entity.pdbx_description
1 polymer ?
#
loop_
_entity_poly.entity_id
_entity_poly.type
_entity_poly.pdbx_seq_one_letter_code
_entity_poly.pdbx_strand_id
1 'polypeptide(L)'
;MILVELKEKIDLAEKEWKIFDRLLGTLCHCNLDTQLRVAGGWVPDKLLGKESNDIDIAIDNMSGSEFLDKVKKYLSSRDEQVQGDNIIERSLTNPNTWKQQEYDFMTNE
;
A
#
# COMPACT_ATOMS: atom_id res chain seq x y z
N MET A 1 2.32 35.13 4.37
CA MET A 1 1.16 34.28 4.70
C MET A 1 0.66 33.71 3.40
N ILE A 2 0.90 32.44 3.12
CA ILE A 2 0.49 31.82 1.85
C ILE A 2 -0.96 31.38 2.03
N LEU A 3 -1.88 31.95 1.25
CA LEU A 3 -3.27 31.50 1.21
C LEU A 3 -3.29 30.18 0.43
N VAL A 4 -3.65 29.09 1.08
CA VAL A 4 -3.79 27.79 0.44
C VAL A 4 -5.28 27.48 0.39
N GLU A 5 -5.85 27.48 -0.80
CA GLU A 5 -7.22 27.02 -1.02
C GLU A 5 -7.22 25.48 -1.00
N LEU A 6 -7.90 24.91 0.00
CA LEU A 6 -8.07 23.47 0.14
C LEU A 6 -9.32 23.05 -0.64
N LYS A 7 -9.25 21.94 -1.38
CA LYS A 7 -10.43 21.33 -1.98
C LYS A 7 -11.34 20.72 -0.91
N GLU A 8 -12.64 21.03 -0.95
CA GLU A 8 -13.65 20.41 -0.07
C GLU A 8 -13.92 18.94 -0.40
N LYS A 9 -13.57 18.49 -1.62
CA LYS A 9 -13.72 17.11 -2.09
C LYS A 9 -12.44 16.62 -2.74
N ILE A 10 -12.05 15.40 -2.39
CA ILE A 10 -10.93 14.70 -3.02
C ILE A 10 -11.47 14.04 -4.28
N ASP A 11 -10.99 14.49 -5.44
CA ASP A 11 -11.28 13.87 -6.73
C ASP A 11 -10.32 12.69 -6.95
N LEU A 12 -10.88 11.50 -7.10
CA LEU A 12 -10.12 10.28 -7.38
C LEU A 12 -10.00 10.08 -8.89
N ALA A 13 -8.79 9.82 -9.35
CA ALA A 13 -8.55 9.37 -10.72
C ALA A 13 -9.05 7.93 -10.89
N GLU A 14 -9.38 7.53 -12.12
CA GLU A 14 -9.92 6.20 -12.43
C GLU A 14 -9.02 5.06 -11.92
N LYS A 15 -7.70 5.24 -12.00
CA LYS A 15 -6.71 4.27 -11.50
C LYS A 15 -6.78 4.10 -9.99
N GLU A 16 -6.91 5.21 -9.25
CA GLU A 16 -6.98 5.23 -7.79
C GLU A 16 -8.29 4.57 -7.32
N TRP A 17 -9.38 4.89 -8.00
CA TRP A 17 -10.67 4.25 -7.75
C TRP A 17 -10.59 2.73 -7.93
N LYS A 18 -9.97 2.25 -9.01
CA LYS A 18 -9.75 0.79 -9.23
C LYS A 18 -8.89 0.15 -8.14
N ILE A 19 -7.89 0.87 -7.62
CA ILE A 19 -7.09 0.38 -6.50
C ILE A 19 -7.96 0.24 -5.25
N PHE A 20 -8.69 1.29 -4.86
CA PHE A 20 -9.53 1.25 -3.67
C PHE A 20 -10.67 0.22 -3.79
N ASP A 21 -11.29 0.09 -4.96
CA ASP A 21 -12.31 -0.92 -5.22
C ASP A 21 -11.78 -2.34 -4.99
N ARG A 22 -10.56 -2.64 -5.46
CA ARG A 22 -9.92 -3.94 -5.24
C ARG A 22 -9.58 -4.18 -3.76
N LEU A 23 -9.07 -3.16 -3.07
CA LEU A 23 -8.74 -3.23 -1.66
C LEU A 23 -10.00 -3.48 -0.80
N LEU A 24 -11.07 -2.72 -1.05
CA LEU A 24 -12.36 -2.89 -0.37
C LEU A 24 -13.02 -4.22 -0.73
N GLY A 25 -12.95 -4.63 -1.99
CA GLY A 25 -13.44 -5.93 -2.44
C GLY A 25 -12.75 -7.10 -1.73
N THR A 26 -11.46 -6.96 -1.42
CA THR A 26 -10.72 -7.96 -0.63
C THR A 26 -11.27 -8.07 0.79
N LEU A 27 -11.58 -6.95 1.45
CA LEU A 27 -12.19 -6.95 2.79
C LEU A 27 -13.52 -7.69 2.79
N CYS A 28 -14.39 -7.36 1.84
CA CYS A 28 -15.70 -8.00 1.69
C CYS A 28 -15.57 -9.50 1.38
N HIS A 29 -14.69 -9.88 0.45
CA HIS A 29 -14.51 -11.27 0.05
C HIS A 29 -13.96 -12.15 1.17
N CYS A 30 -13.01 -11.62 1.95
CA CYS A 30 -12.40 -12.35 3.06
C CYS A 30 -13.14 -12.16 4.39
N ASN A 31 -14.25 -11.41 4.40
CA ASN A 31 -15.02 -11.04 5.59
C ASN A 31 -14.13 -10.47 6.71
N LEU A 32 -13.27 -9.51 6.36
CA LEU A 32 -12.31 -8.89 7.26
C LEU A 32 -12.93 -7.67 7.94
N ASP A 33 -12.90 -7.64 9.27
CA ASP A 33 -13.19 -6.44 10.06
C ASP A 33 -11.91 -5.58 10.20
N THR A 34 -11.31 -5.26 9.05
CA THR A 34 -10.06 -4.50 8.97
C THR A 34 -10.35 -3.13 8.40
N GLN A 35 -9.86 -2.08 9.06
CA GLN A 35 -9.90 -0.73 8.52
C GLN A 35 -8.66 -0.45 7.67
N LEU A 36 -8.90 0.08 6.46
CA LEU A 36 -7.86 0.61 5.59
C LEU A 36 -7.89 2.13 5.67
N ARG A 37 -6.73 2.75 5.90
CA ARG A 37 -6.59 4.21 5.95
C ARG A 37 -5.55 4.67 4.93
N VAL A 38 -5.90 5.63 4.10
CA VAL A 38 -4.93 6.28 3.21
C VAL A 38 -4.07 7.22 4.05
N ALA A 39 -2.75 7.09 3.90
CA ALA A 39 -1.75 7.85 4.63
C ALA A 39 -0.76 8.52 3.64
N GLY A 40 0.29 9.13 4.18
CA GLY A 40 1.39 9.67 3.40
C GLY A 40 1.10 11.01 2.72
N GLY A 41 2.00 11.38 1.80
CA GLY A 41 1.96 12.65 1.06
C GLY A 41 0.78 12.78 0.10
N TRP A 42 0.17 11.65 -0.28
CA TRP A 42 -0.97 11.61 -1.19
C TRP A 42 -2.16 12.45 -0.69
N VAL A 43 -2.46 12.40 0.62
CA VAL A 43 -3.63 13.11 1.18
C VAL A 43 -3.46 14.63 1.08
N PRO A 44 -2.35 15.23 1.57
CA PRO A 44 -2.07 16.66 1.34
C PRO A 44 -2.01 17.02 -0.14
N ASP A 45 -1.37 16.19 -0.98
CA ASP A 45 -1.22 16.49 -2.40
C ASP A 45 -2.58 16.56 -3.11
N LYS A 46 -3.50 15.64 -2.81
CA LYS A 46 -4.86 15.67 -3.37
C LYS A 46 -5.67 16.87 -2.92
N LEU A 47 -5.55 17.27 -1.65
CA LEU A 47 -6.21 18.48 -1.14
C LEU A 47 -5.69 19.75 -1.81
N LEU A 48 -4.42 19.74 -2.25
CA LEU A 48 -3.78 20.82 -3.01
C LEU A 48 -3.97 20.70 -4.53
N GLY A 49 -4.69 19.68 -5.00
CA GLY A 49 -4.89 19.43 -6.44
C GLY A 49 -3.62 19.01 -7.19
N LYS A 50 -2.62 18.46 -6.49
CA LYS A 50 -1.42 17.89 -7.10
C LYS A 50 -1.66 16.43 -7.46
N GLU A 51 -1.04 16.01 -8.57
CA GLU A 51 -0.96 14.60 -8.93
C GLU A 51 0.08 13.91 -8.05
N SER A 52 -0.32 12.83 -7.40
CA SER A 52 0.55 11.98 -6.58
C SER A 52 0.27 10.54 -6.95
N ASN A 53 1.32 9.81 -7.33
CA ASN A 53 1.21 8.43 -7.83
C ASN A 53 1.42 7.38 -6.74
N ASP A 54 1.95 7.80 -5.58
CA ASP A 54 2.27 6.91 -4.47
C ASP A 54 1.12 6.97 -3.45
N ILE A 55 0.48 5.83 -3.19
CA ILE A 55 -0.62 5.71 -2.22
C ILE A 55 -0.15 4.83 -1.07
N ASP A 56 0.05 5.44 0.10
CA ASP A 56 0.35 4.71 1.31
C ASP A 56 -0.96 4.24 1.96
N ILE A 57 -1.08 2.95 2.28
CA ILE A 57 -2.23 2.38 2.99
C ILE A 57 -1.78 1.83 4.33
N ALA A 58 -2.35 2.37 5.41
CA ALA A 58 -2.21 1.84 6.75
C ALA A 58 -3.31 0.81 7.05
N ILE A 59 -2.93 -0.26 7.74
CA ILE A 59 -3.77 -1.40 8.09
C ILE A 59 -3.62 -1.66 9.60
N ASP A 60 -4.74 -1.86 10.30
CA ASP A 60 -4.75 -1.85 11.77
C ASP A 60 -4.56 -3.22 12.42
N ASN A 61 -5.27 -4.22 11.90
CA ASN A 61 -5.49 -5.49 12.60
C ASN A 61 -4.66 -6.65 12.02
N MET A 62 -3.79 -6.37 11.04
CA MET A 62 -2.91 -7.34 10.39
C MET A 62 -1.72 -6.66 9.74
N SER A 63 -0.68 -7.43 9.42
CA SER A 63 0.47 -6.91 8.66
C SER A 63 0.11 -6.64 7.20
N GLY A 64 0.92 -5.82 6.53
CA GLY A 64 0.81 -5.58 5.09
C GLY A 64 0.97 -6.88 4.28
N SER A 65 1.90 -7.74 4.67
CA SER A 65 2.10 -9.08 4.09
C SER A 65 0.90 -10.00 4.24
N GLU A 66 0.30 -10.08 5.43
CA GLU A 66 -0.91 -10.88 5.66
C GLU A 66 -2.07 -10.41 4.80
N PHE A 67 -2.26 -9.08 4.72
CA PHE A 67 -3.29 -8.50 3.88
C PHE A 67 -3.02 -8.76 2.40
N LEU A 68 -1.76 -8.66 1.95
CA LEU A 68 -1.36 -8.94 0.57
C LEU A 68 -1.74 -10.36 0.14
N ASP A 69 -1.57 -11.35 1.02
CA ASP A 69 -1.98 -12.72 0.70
C ASP A 69 -3.50 -12.86 0.53
N LYS A 70 -4.29 -12.08 1.27
CA LYS A 70 -5.74 -11.98 1.06
C LYS A 70 -6.08 -11.32 -0.27
N VAL A 71 -5.38 -10.25 -0.64
CA VAL A 71 -5.56 -9.56 -1.93
C VAL A 71 -5.27 -10.52 -3.09
N LYS A 72 -4.15 -11.26 -3.03
CA LYS A 72 -3.81 -12.28 -4.03
C LYS A 72 -4.92 -13.32 -4.16
N LYS A 73 -5.43 -13.83 -3.03
CA LYS A 73 -6.54 -14.80 -3.02
C LYS A 73 -7.81 -14.24 -3.67
N TYR A 74 -8.17 -13.00 -3.35
CA TYR A 74 -9.33 -12.33 -3.94
C TYR A 74 -9.19 -12.18 -5.45
N LEU A 75 -8.02 -11.78 -5.94
CA LEU A 75 -7.78 -11.60 -7.38
C LEU A 75 -7.75 -12.93 -8.14
N SER A 76 -7.16 -13.98 -7.55
CA SER A 76 -7.26 -15.34 -8.09
C SER A 76 -8.69 -15.84 -8.19
N SER A 77 -9.59 -15.44 -7.29
CA SER A 77 -11.02 -15.81 -7.37
C SER A 77 -11.78 -15.13 -8.52
N ARG A 78 -11.19 -14.10 -9.13
CA ARG A 78 -11.75 -13.31 -10.24
C ARG A 78 -11.07 -13.57 -11.59
N ASP A 79 -10.17 -14.55 -11.66
CA ASP A 79 -9.27 -14.78 -12.81
C ASP A 79 -8.49 -13.51 -13.23
N GLU A 80 -8.27 -12.59 -12.30
CA GLU A 80 -7.50 -11.37 -12.52
C GLU A 80 -6.05 -11.59 -12.06
N GLN A 81 -5.11 -11.49 -12.99
CA GLN A 81 -3.67 -11.51 -12.67
C GLN A 81 -3.25 -10.15 -12.10
N VAL A 82 -2.51 -10.15 -10.98
CA VAL A 82 -1.81 -8.96 -10.49
C VAL A 82 -0.67 -8.65 -11.46
N GLN A 83 -0.84 -7.65 -12.33
CA GLN A 83 0.31 -7.01 -12.98
C GLN A 83 0.81 -5.89 -12.07
N GLY A 84 1.91 -6.12 -11.35
CA GLY A 84 2.61 -5.05 -10.65
C GLY A 84 3.36 -5.49 -9.39
N ASP A 85 4.68 -5.66 -9.54
CA ASP A 85 5.68 -5.87 -8.49
C ASP A 85 5.97 -4.61 -7.62
N ASN A 86 4.96 -3.78 -7.32
CA ASN A 86 5.19 -2.50 -6.61
C ASN A 86 4.41 -2.34 -5.31
N ILE A 87 3.97 -3.44 -4.68
CA ILE A 87 3.68 -3.40 -3.24
C ILE A 87 5.02 -3.62 -2.54
N ILE A 88 5.81 -2.54 -2.47
CA ILE A 88 6.96 -2.50 -1.58
C ILE A 88 6.34 -2.47 -0.18
N GLU A 89 6.23 -3.64 0.45
CA GLU A 89 6.19 -3.71 1.89
C GLU A 89 7.40 -2.88 2.34
N ARG A 90 7.17 -1.66 2.84
CA ARG A 90 8.20 -0.93 3.56
C ARG A 90 8.39 -1.71 4.84
N SER A 91 9.14 -2.79 4.68
CA SER A 91 9.54 -3.67 5.72
C SER A 91 10.20 -2.77 6.75
N LEU A 92 9.63 -2.73 7.94
CA LEU A 92 10.33 -2.29 9.14
C LEU A 92 11.47 -3.28 9.50
N THR A 93 12.05 -3.99 8.54
CA THR A 93 13.37 -4.59 8.67
C THR A 93 14.43 -3.51 8.48
N ASN A 94 14.58 -2.66 9.49
CA ASN A 94 15.91 -2.54 10.05
C ASN A 94 15.85 -2.07 11.50
N PRO A 95 16.71 -2.65 12.36
CA PRO A 95 17.58 -1.73 13.07
C PRO A 95 19.07 -2.10 13.05
N ASN A 96 19.58 -2.79 12.02
CA ASN A 96 21.00 -2.98 11.61
C ASN A 96 21.51 -4.43 11.61
N THR A 97 21.01 -5.30 10.74
CA THR A 97 21.72 -6.58 10.52
C THR A 97 21.70 -6.99 9.07
N TRP A 98 22.86 -6.84 8.43
CA TRP A 98 23.25 -7.51 7.19
C TRP A 98 22.87 -8.99 7.24
N LYS A 99 22.40 -9.56 6.12
CA LYS A 99 22.13 -11.00 6.07
C LYS A 99 23.45 -11.72 6.37
N GLN A 100 23.51 -12.48 7.46
CA GLN A 100 24.70 -13.22 7.91
C GLN A 100 25.33 -14.05 6.77
N GLN A 101 24.51 -14.54 5.84
CA GLN A 101 24.95 -15.26 4.63
C GLN A 101 25.83 -14.43 3.67
N GLU A 102 25.72 -13.11 3.63
CA GLU A 102 26.56 -12.24 2.79
C GLU A 102 27.89 -11.88 3.48
N TYR A 103 27.91 -11.85 4.82
CA TYR A 103 29.13 -11.67 5.61
C TYR A 103 30.04 -12.90 5.50
N ASP A 104 29.47 -14.10 5.64
CA ASP A 104 30.20 -15.37 5.55
C ASP A 104 30.78 -15.60 4.13
N PHE A 105 30.22 -14.96 3.09
CA PHE A 105 30.78 -15.00 1.72
C PHE A 105 31.94 -14.02 1.52
N MET A 106 32.01 -12.94 2.32
CA MET A 106 33.03 -11.89 2.19
C MET A 106 34.24 -12.10 3.11
N THR A 107 34.09 -12.82 4.22
CA THR A 107 35.17 -13.15 5.14
C THR A 107 35.55 -14.63 4.99
N ASN A 108 36.33 -14.96 3.96
CA ASN A 108 36.98 -16.26 3.84
C ASN A 108 37.97 -16.48 5.01
N GLU A 109 37.48 -17.04 6.12
CA GLU A 109 38.25 -17.97 6.96
C GLU A 109 37.74 -19.40 6.73
#